data_AF-A0A950E7X8-F1
#
_entry.id   AF-A0A950E7X8-F1
#
_cell.length_a   1.000
_cell.length_b   1.000
_cell.length_c   1.000
_cell.angle_alpha   90.00
_cell.angle_beta   90.00
_cell.angle_gamma   90.00
#
_symmetry.space_group_name_H-M   'P 1'
#
loop_
_entity.id
_entity.type
_entity.pdbx_description
1 polymer ?
#
loop_
_entity_poly.entity_id
_entity_poly.type
_entity_poly.pdbx_seq_one_letter_code
_entity_poly.pdbx_strand_id
1 'polypeptide(L)'
;MIELGRVSFSDLLAPSIAEDPTIKAMAAALDEEFREVTEAIPVVLMLPRLDEIEDPALIDLLAWQMHVDAYDPREPIELRRKLIKESV
;
A
#
# COMPACT_ATOMS: atom_id res chain seq x y z
N MET A 1 2.08 16.28 11.11
CA MET A 1 1.76 15.39 9.97
C MET A 1 1.02 14.21 10.56
N ILE A 2 -0.17 13.87 10.04
CA ILE A 2 -0.96 12.74 10.56
C ILE A 2 -0.43 11.46 9.91
N GLU A 3 -0.09 10.44 10.71
CA GLU A 3 0.20 9.10 10.19
C GLU A 3 -1.12 8.37 9.96
N LEU A 4 -1.56 8.32 8.70
CA LEU A 4 -2.84 7.73 8.30
C LEU A 4 -3.00 6.26 8.73
N GLY A 5 -1.89 5.51 8.85
CA GLY A 5 -1.94 4.10 9.26
C GLY A 5 -2.09 3.87 10.78
N ARG A 6 -2.14 4.92 11.59
CA ARG A 6 -2.20 4.84 13.06
C ARG A 6 -3.27 5.73 13.69
N VAL A 7 -4.04 6.44 12.88
CA VAL A 7 -5.12 7.31 13.36
C VAL A 7 -6.38 6.47 13.57
N SER A 8 -7.07 6.68 14.69
CA SER A 8 -8.41 6.08 14.84
C SER A 8 -9.40 6.86 14.00
N PHE A 9 -10.43 6.20 13.50
CA PHE A 9 -11.50 6.88 12.76
C PHE A 9 -12.25 7.87 13.65
N SER A 10 -12.30 7.61 14.95
CA SER A 10 -12.84 8.54 15.95
C SER A 10 -12.10 9.88 15.97
N ASP A 11 -10.77 9.87 15.76
CA ASP A 11 -9.95 11.09 15.69
C ASP A 11 -10.20 11.91 14.40
N LEU A 12 -10.82 11.29 13.38
CA LEU A 12 -11.14 11.92 12.10
C LEU A 12 -12.54 12.55 12.06
N LEU A 13 -13.34 12.38 13.11
CA LEU A 13 -14.69 12.92 13.18
C LEU A 13 -14.68 14.46 13.21
N ALA A 14 -15.62 15.07 12.46
CA ALA A 14 -15.79 16.52 12.51
C ALA A 14 -16.26 16.96 13.91
N PRO A 15 -15.80 18.11 14.44
CA PRO A 15 -16.15 18.56 15.79
C PRO A 15 -17.66 18.68 16.05
N SER A 16 -18.46 18.91 15.00
CA SER A 16 -19.92 19.03 15.08
C SER A 16 -20.64 17.70 15.38
N ILE A 17 -20.02 16.56 15.12
CA ILE A 17 -20.59 15.21 15.33
C ILE A 17 -19.76 14.37 16.29
N ALA A 18 -18.55 14.83 16.63
CA ALA A 18 -17.59 14.07 17.42
C ALA A 18 -18.12 13.70 18.80
N GLU A 19 -19.00 14.51 19.41
CA GLU A 19 -19.55 14.24 20.75
C GLU A 19 -20.81 13.37 20.77
N ASP A 20 -21.38 13.02 19.61
CA ASP A 20 -22.56 12.16 19.56
C ASP A 20 -22.18 10.71 19.95
N PRO A 21 -22.81 10.12 20.99
CA PRO A 21 -22.46 8.78 21.46
C PRO A 21 -22.67 7.67 20.42
N THR A 22 -23.69 7.82 19.56
CA THR A 22 -23.99 6.86 18.50
C THR A 22 -22.91 6.93 17.43
N ILE A 23 -22.53 8.14 17.03
CA ILE A 23 -21.47 8.35 16.03
C ILE A 23 -20.11 7.86 16.54
N LYS A 24 -19.74 8.14 17.80
CA LYS A 24 -18.52 7.60 18.42
C LYS A 24 -18.52 6.07 18.41
N ALA A 25 -19.63 5.44 18.78
CA ALA A 25 -19.74 3.97 18.79
C ALA A 25 -19.62 3.38 17.38
N MET A 26 -20.24 4.02 16.38
CA MET A 26 -20.10 3.60 14.98
C MET A 26 -18.66 3.76 14.47
N ALA A 27 -17.98 4.86 14.82
CA ALA A 27 -16.61 5.09 14.42
C ALA A 27 -15.67 4.03 15.02
N ALA A 28 -15.81 3.75 16.31
CA ALA A 28 -15.04 2.71 16.98
C ALA A 28 -15.31 1.30 16.41
N ALA A 29 -16.54 1.01 15.97
CA ALA A 29 -16.87 -0.26 15.34
C ALA A 29 -16.19 -0.44 13.96
N LEU A 30 -15.86 0.66 13.26
CA LEU A 30 -15.21 0.64 11.96
C LEU A 30 -13.67 0.65 12.05
N ASP A 31 -13.10 0.95 13.22
CA ASP A 31 -11.65 1.02 13.41
C ASP A 31 -10.95 -0.30 13.04
N GLU A 32 -11.57 -1.45 13.33
CA GLU A 32 -10.99 -2.75 13.01
C GLU A 32 -10.98 -3.01 11.49
N GLU A 33 -12.08 -2.74 10.80
CA GLU A 33 -12.16 -2.87 9.34
C GLU A 33 -11.14 -1.95 8.64
N PHE A 34 -10.93 -0.74 9.18
CA PHE A 34 -9.92 0.18 8.66
C PHE A 34 -8.50 -0.29 8.94
N ARG A 35 -8.25 -0.93 10.08
CA ARG A 35 -6.97 -1.57 10.39
C ARG A 35 -6.69 -2.69 9.38
N GLU A 36 -7.63 -3.60 9.16
CA GLU A 36 -7.48 -4.71 8.21
C GLU A 36 -7.18 -4.21 6.80
N VAL A 37 -7.94 -3.22 6.31
CA VAL A 37 -7.69 -2.61 4.99
C VAL A 37 -6.32 -1.95 4.94
N THR A 38 -5.91 -1.25 6.00
CA THR A 38 -4.59 -0.60 6.09
C THR A 38 -3.46 -1.62 6.07
N GLU A 39 -3.62 -2.74 6.76
CA GLU A 39 -2.66 -3.85 6.77
C GLU A 39 -2.59 -4.57 5.41
N ALA A 40 -3.64 -4.49 4.59
CA ALA A 40 -3.66 -5.02 3.22
C ALA A 40 -3.03 -4.08 2.18
N ILE A 41 -2.91 -2.77 2.44
CA ILE A 41 -2.30 -1.79 1.51
C ILE A 41 -0.92 -2.25 0.98
N PRO A 42 0.01 -2.78 1.80
CA PRO A 42 1.32 -3.19 1.33
C PRO A 42 1.27 -4.33 0.30
N VAL A 43 0.19 -5.10 0.21
CA VAL A 43 -0.01 -6.16 -0.80
C VAL A 43 -0.17 -5.58 -2.20
N VAL A 44 -0.80 -4.41 -2.33
CA VAL A 44 -1.04 -3.76 -3.63
C VAL A 44 0.01 -2.71 -3.98
N LEU A 45 0.75 -2.19 -3.00
CA LEU A 45 1.85 -1.24 -3.19
C LEU A 45 3.15 -1.94 -3.62
N MET A 46 3.16 -2.54 -4.81
CA MET A 46 4.32 -3.27 -5.33
C MET A 46 5.51 -2.34 -5.65
N LEU A 47 5.28 -1.25 -6.38
CA LEU A 47 6.37 -0.40 -6.88
C LEU A 47 7.19 0.27 -5.75
N PRO A 48 6.58 0.90 -4.72
CA PRO A 48 7.35 1.47 -3.61
C PRO A 48 8.11 0.44 -2.78
N ARG A 49 7.68 -0.83 -2.82
CA ARG A 49 8.25 -1.95 -2.06
C ARG A 49 9.05 -2.90 -2.94
N LEU A 50 9.45 -2.47 -4.14
CA LEU A 50 10.10 -3.33 -5.14
C LEU A 50 11.32 -4.11 -4.59
N ASP A 51 12.08 -3.50 -3.69
CA ASP A 51 13.25 -4.12 -3.06
C ASP A 51 12.89 -5.22 -2.04
N GLU A 52 11.66 -5.20 -1.51
CA GLU A 52 11.13 -6.17 -0.55
C GLU A 52 10.41 -7.35 -1.24
N ILE A 53 10.16 -7.28 -2.55
CA ILE A 53 9.50 -8.36 -3.28
C ILE A 53 10.48 -9.51 -3.47
N GLU A 54 10.19 -10.65 -2.83
CA GLU A 54 10.98 -11.88 -2.95
C GLU A 54 10.56 -12.75 -4.13
N ASP A 55 9.29 -12.70 -4.54
CA ASP A 55 8.75 -13.48 -5.65
C ASP A 55 9.21 -12.92 -7.02
N PRO A 56 10.04 -13.65 -7.79
CA PRO A 56 10.50 -13.22 -9.10
C PRO A 56 9.37 -12.98 -10.10
N ALA A 57 8.27 -13.74 -10.02
CA ALA A 57 7.17 -13.63 -10.97
C ALA A 57 6.40 -12.30 -10.81
N LEU A 58 6.33 -11.77 -9.58
CA LEU A 58 5.75 -10.44 -9.33
C LEU A 58 6.61 -9.33 -9.90
N ILE A 59 7.94 -9.48 -9.86
CA ILE A 59 8.87 -8.53 -10.50
C ILE A 59 8.69 -8.56 -12.02
N ASP A 60 8.58 -9.75 -12.61
CA ASP A 60 8.35 -9.89 -14.05
C ASP A 60 7.00 -9.29 -14.48
N LEU A 61 5.93 -9.51 -13.70
CA LEU A 61 4.62 -8.91 -13.95
C LEU A 61 4.68 -7.38 -13.83
N LEU A 62 5.39 -6.85 -12.85
CA LEU A 62 5.55 -5.41 -12.67
C LEU A 62 6.35 -4.80 -13.83
N ALA A 63 7.40 -5.46 -14.32
CA ALA A 63 8.13 -5.04 -15.51
C ALA A 63 7.22 -4.99 -16.75
N TRP A 64 6.33 -5.98 -16.92
CA TRP A 64 5.32 -5.97 -17.98
C TRP A 64 4.32 -4.81 -17.82
N GLN A 65 3.82 -4.58 -16.61
CA GLN A 65 2.87 -3.49 -16.30
C GLN A 65 3.48 -2.11 -16.57
N MET A 66 4.76 -1.92 -16.25
CA MET A 66 5.48 -0.67 -16.46
C MET A 66 6.06 -0.53 -17.87
N HIS A 67 5.81 -1.51 -18.75
CA HIS A 67 6.32 -1.52 -20.12
C HIS A 67 7.85 -1.33 -20.20
N VAL A 68 8.59 -2.02 -19.33
CA VAL A 68 10.06 -1.93 -19.29
C VAL A 68 10.66 -2.47 -20.59
N ASP A 69 11.34 -1.61 -21.34
CA ASP A 69 12.05 -2.00 -22.56
C ASP A 69 13.28 -2.86 -22.25
N ALA A 70 13.61 -3.78 -23.18
CA ALA A 70 14.78 -4.66 -23.08
C ALA A 70 14.85 -5.52 -21.80
N TYR A 71 13.69 -5.84 -21.19
CA TYR A 71 13.60 -6.73 -20.04
C TYR A 71 13.81 -8.21 -20.42
N ASP A 72 14.67 -8.93 -19.70
CA ASP A 72 14.79 -10.39 -19.77
C ASP A 72 14.61 -11.01 -18.36
N PRO A 73 13.60 -11.89 -18.16
CA PRO A 73 13.37 -12.56 -16.87
C PRO A 73 14.55 -13.39 -16.34
N ARG A 74 15.50 -13.76 -17.21
CA ARG A 74 16.69 -14.56 -16.85
C ARG A 74 17.82 -13.73 -16.23
N GLU A 75 17.72 -12.40 -16.27
CA GLU A 75 18.70 -11.50 -15.68
C GLU A 75 18.68 -11.56 -14.14
N PRO A 76 19.79 -11.18 -13.47
CA PRO A 76 19.83 -11.07 -12.02
C PRO A 76 18.69 -10.19 -11.49
N ILE A 77 18.09 -10.59 -10.37
CA ILE A 77 16.97 -9.87 -9.75
C ILE A 77 17.27 -8.39 -9.49
N GLU A 78 18.52 -8.06 -9.12
CA GLU A 78 18.94 -6.68 -8.90
C GLU A 78 18.94 -5.84 -10.18
N LEU A 79 19.33 -6.43 -11.31
CA LEU A 79 19.26 -5.75 -12.61
C LEU A 79 17.80 -5.55 -13.03
N ARG A 80 16.96 -6.58 -12.85
CA ARG A 80 15.52 -6.51 -13.14
C ARG A 80 14.82 -5.42 -12.32
N ARG A 81 15.11 -5.33 -11.01
CA ARG A 81 14.62 -4.25 -10.14
C ARG A 81 15.10 -2.87 -10.61
N LYS A 82 16.38 -2.75 -10.97
CA LYS A 82 16.94 -1.49 -11.47
C LYS A 82 16.21 -1.01 -12.73
N LEU A 83 15.99 -1.89 -13.71
CA LEU A 83 15.30 -1.54 -14.95
C LEU A 83 13.87 -1.03 -14.69
N ILE A 84 13.14 -1.64 -13.75
CA ILE A 84 11.80 -1.17 -13.34
C ILE A 84 11.86 0.21 -12.69
N LYS A 85 12.88 0.50 -11.87
CA LYS A 85 13.02 1.83 -11.24
C LYS A 85 13.33 2.93 -12.26
N GLU A 86 14.05 2.59 -13.34
CA GLU A 86 14.43 3.52 -14.40
C GLU A 86 13.30 3.78 -15.41
N SER A 87 12.21 3.00 -15.38
CA SER A 87 11.07 3.12 -16.30
C SER A 87 9.93 4.01 -15.79
N VAL A 88 10.11 4.72 -14.67
CA VAL A 88 9.08 5.53 -14.00
C VAL A 88 9.39 7.02 -14.10
#